data_AF-A0A959T5N5-F1
#
_entry.id   AF-A0A959T5N5-F1
#
_cell.length_a   1.000
_cell.length_b   1.000
_cell.length_c   1.000
_cell.angle_alpha   90.00
_cell.angle_beta   90.00
_cell.angle_gamma   90.00
#
_symmetry.space_group_name_H-M   'P 1'
#
loop_
_entity.id
_entity.type
_entity.pdbx_description
1 polymer ?
#
loop_
_entity_poly.entity_id
_entity_poly.type
_entity_poly.pdbx_seq_one_letter_code
_entity_poly.pdbx_strand_id
1 'polypeptide(L)'
;AGKIAAKKNGSPVKDGDIQTACSSGCPTSAITFGDLNDEGSLVRQLATSDRAYHMLEEVGVQPNVNYLVKVRNTEEAAHGHHA
;
A
#
# COMPACT_ATOMS: atom_id res chain seq x y z
N ALA A 1 -12.19 -12.57 9.33
CA ALA A 1 -11.94 -13.65 10.31
C ALA A 1 -10.55 -13.59 10.96
N GLY A 2 -9.51 -13.06 10.31
CA GLY A 2 -8.11 -13.14 10.80
C GLY A 2 -7.85 -12.64 12.23
N LYS A 3 -8.41 -11.48 12.63
CA LYS A 3 -8.19 -10.94 13.99
C LYS A 3 -8.69 -11.84 15.12
N ILE A 4 -9.84 -12.50 14.95
CA ILE A 4 -10.41 -13.38 15.98
C ILE A 4 -9.60 -14.68 16.07
N ALA A 5 -9.16 -15.21 14.93
CA ALA A 5 -8.32 -16.40 14.88
C ALA A 5 -6.95 -16.17 15.55
N ALA A 6 -6.29 -15.04 15.27
CA ALA A 6 -5.03 -14.66 15.91
C ALA A 6 -5.17 -14.55 17.44
N LYS A 7 -6.23 -13.90 17.92
CA LYS A 7 -6.55 -13.83 19.35
C LYS A 7 -6.72 -15.21 19.99
N LYS A 8 -7.40 -16.14 19.32
CA LYS A 8 -7.60 -17.51 19.82
C LYS A 8 -6.27 -18.27 19.93
N ASN A 9 -5.35 -18.04 19.01
CA ASN A 9 -4.05 -18.70 18.95
C ASN A 9 -2.97 -18.02 19.83
N GLY A 10 -3.30 -16.89 20.48
CA GLY A 10 -2.35 -16.12 21.29
C GLY A 10 -1.21 -15.47 20.49
N SER A 11 -1.36 -15.38 19.16
CA SER A 11 -0.35 -14.81 18.27
C SER A 11 -0.79 -13.43 17.77
N PRO A 12 0.14 -12.51 17.47
CA PRO A 12 -0.18 -11.29 16.74
C PRO A 12 -0.69 -11.64 15.33
N VAL A 13 -1.47 -10.73 14.75
CA VAL A 13 -1.88 -10.82 13.35
C VAL A 13 -0.64 -10.57 12.50
N LYS A 14 -0.35 -11.48 11.57
CA LYS A 14 0.77 -11.31 10.64
C LYS A 14 0.30 -10.61 9.37
N ASP A 15 1.22 -9.95 8.68
CA ASP A 15 0.94 -9.41 7.36
C ASP A 15 0.46 -10.53 6.41
N GLY A 16 -0.59 -10.27 5.64
CA GLY A 16 -1.23 -11.28 4.80
C GLY A 16 -2.33 -12.13 5.46
N ASP A 17 -2.41 -12.22 6.80
CA ASP A 17 -3.47 -12.99 7.50
C ASP A 17 -4.88 -12.43 7.26
N ILE A 18 -4.96 -11.16 6.88
CA ILE A 18 -6.20 -10.48 6.52
C ILE A 18 -6.04 -9.92 5.11
N GLN A 19 -6.90 -10.38 4.21
CA GLN A 19 -7.03 -9.84 2.87
C GLN A 19 -8.46 -9.37 2.64
N THR A 20 -8.58 -8.23 1.96
CA THR A 20 -9.89 -7.69 1.55
C THR A 20 -10.30 -8.32 0.23
N ALA A 21 -11.59 -8.34 -0.07
CA ALA A 21 -12.08 -8.84 -1.36
C ALA A 21 -11.44 -8.08 -2.54
N CYS A 22 -11.22 -6.77 -2.40
CA CYS A 22 -10.59 -5.93 -3.42
C CYS A 22 -9.11 -6.26 -3.61
N SER A 23 -8.36 -6.49 -2.52
CA SER A 23 -6.94 -6.88 -2.62
C SER A 23 -6.79 -8.30 -3.18
N SER A 24 -7.63 -9.25 -2.74
CA SER A 24 -7.61 -10.62 -3.27
C SER A 24 -8.11 -10.74 -4.71
N GLY A 25 -9.01 -9.86 -5.14
CA GLY A 25 -9.59 -9.88 -6.48
C GLY A 25 -8.74 -9.16 -7.53
N CYS A 26 -7.72 -8.41 -7.12
CA CYS A 26 -6.87 -7.64 -8.03
C CYS A 26 -5.73 -8.52 -8.58
N PRO A 27 -5.73 -8.88 -9.87
CA PRO A 27 -4.69 -9.75 -10.44
C PRO A 27 -3.31 -9.07 -10.52
N THR A 28 -3.27 -7.74 -10.52
CA THR A 28 -2.03 -6.96 -10.60
C THR A 28 -1.48 -6.58 -9.22
N SER A 29 -2.09 -7.04 -8.13
CA SER A 29 -1.70 -6.70 -6.75
C SER A 29 -1.61 -5.19 -6.50
N ALA A 30 -2.51 -4.41 -7.12
CA ALA A 30 -2.48 -2.95 -7.01
C ALA A 30 -2.94 -2.41 -5.65
N ILE A 31 -3.68 -3.22 -4.89
CA ILE A 31 -4.19 -2.86 -3.57
C ILE A 31 -3.53 -3.76 -2.54
N THR A 32 -2.80 -3.16 -1.61
CA THR A 32 -2.18 -3.86 -0.47
C THR A 32 -2.92 -3.46 0.81
N PHE A 33 -3.31 -4.46 1.60
CA PHE A 33 -3.96 -4.29 2.88
C PHE A 33 -3.12 -4.95 3.98
N GLY A 34 -3.00 -4.30 5.14
CA GLY A 34 -2.11 -4.71 6.23
C GLY A 34 -2.19 -3.75 7.42
N ASP A 35 -1.34 -3.98 8.44
CA ASP A 35 -1.25 -3.16 9.65
C ASP A 35 -0.18 -2.08 9.51
N LEU A 36 -0.57 -0.81 9.57
CA LEU A 36 0.37 0.32 9.45
C LEU A 36 1.30 0.44 10.67
N ASN A 37 0.91 -0.12 11.82
CA ASN A 37 1.73 -0.08 13.04
C ASN A 37 2.83 -1.14 13.03
N ASP A 38 2.73 -2.15 12.16
CA ASP A 38 3.79 -3.12 11.96
C ASP A 38 4.84 -2.54 11.00
N GLU A 39 6.02 -2.25 11.54
CA GLU A 39 7.16 -1.70 10.80
C GLU A 39 7.64 -2.64 9.69
N GLY A 40 7.42 -3.94 9.82
CA GLY A 40 7.78 -4.94 8.82
C GLY A 40 6.76 -5.10 7.70
N SER A 41 5.58 -4.51 7.81
CA SER A 41 4.49 -4.73 6.86
C SER A 41 4.75 -4.10 5.49
N LEU A 42 4.20 -4.73 4.44
CA LEU A 42 4.29 -4.17 3.09
C LEU A 42 3.55 -2.83 2.97
N VAL A 43 2.43 -2.67 3.69
CA VAL A 43 1.67 -1.40 3.71
C VAL A 43 2.50 -0.26 4.27
N ARG A 44 3.26 -0.49 5.36
CA ARG A 44 4.12 0.54 5.94
C ARG A 44 5.20 0.98 4.96
N GLN A 45 5.85 0.03 4.29
CA GLN A 45 6.88 0.31 3.29
C GLN A 45 6.33 1.14 2.11
N LEU A 46 5.14 0.79 1.61
CA LEU A 46 4.49 1.52 0.52
C LEU A 46 4.03 2.91 0.96
N ALA A 47 3.52 3.07 2.18
CA ALA A 47 3.08 4.35 2.73
C ALA A 47 4.24 5.34 2.95
N THR A 48 5.46 4.86 3.18
CA THR A 48 6.66 5.70 3.33
C THR A 48 7.44 5.90 2.03
N SER A 49 6.95 5.37 0.90
CA SER A 49 7.60 5.56 -0.40
C SER A 49 7.52 7.03 -0.84
N ASP A 50 8.55 7.53 -1.52
CA ASP A 50 8.54 8.86 -2.15
C ASP A 50 7.39 9.09 -3.14
N ARG A 51 6.75 8.00 -3.60
CA ARG A 51 5.59 8.07 -4.49
C ARG A 51 4.25 8.07 -3.76
N ALA A 52 4.23 7.95 -2.44
CA ALA A 52 3.01 7.90 -1.66
C ALA A 52 2.43 9.30 -1.46
N TYR A 53 1.11 9.41 -1.60
CA TYR A 53 0.37 10.64 -1.30
C TYR A 53 -1.04 10.28 -0.83
N HIS A 54 -1.63 11.16 -0.01
CA HIS A 54 -3.04 11.09 0.32
C HIS A 54 -3.86 11.88 -0.69
N MET A 55 -5.07 11.40 -0.96
CA MET A 55 -6.00 12.11 -1.83
C MET A 55 -6.65 13.26 -1.05
N LEU A 56 -6.62 14.47 -1.63
CA LEU A 56 -7.20 15.70 -1.06
C LEU A 56 -6.57 16.08 0.31
N GLU A 57 -5.23 16.10 0.37
CA GLU A 57 -4.48 16.48 1.59
C GLU A 57 -4.83 17.87 2.10
N GLU A 58 -5.12 18.81 1.20
CA GLU A 58 -5.47 20.19 1.51
C GLU A 58 -6.73 20.32 2.37
N VAL A 59 -7.62 19.31 2.35
CA VAL A 59 -8.86 19.29 3.13
C VAL A 59 -8.60 18.84 4.58
N GLY A 60 -7.46 18.20 4.87
CA GLY A 60 -7.08 17.78 6.22
C GLY A 60 -7.87 16.58 6.75
N VAL A 61 -8.40 15.72 5.87
CA VAL A 61 -9.25 14.57 6.24
C VAL A 61 -8.49 13.37 6.80
N GLN A 62 -7.15 13.36 6.71
CA GLN A 62 -6.26 12.32 7.21
C GLN A 62 -6.74 10.89 6.85
N PRO A 63 -6.82 10.57 5.55
CA PRO A 63 -7.42 9.30 5.12
C PRO A 63 -6.49 8.12 5.43
N ASN A 64 -7.09 6.96 5.73
CA ASN A 64 -6.36 5.71 5.99
C ASN A 64 -5.89 5.00 4.70
N VAL A 65 -6.02 5.65 3.54
CA VAL A 65 -5.64 5.11 2.23
C VAL A 65 -4.56 6.00 1.63
N ASN A 66 -3.47 5.37 1.22
CA ASN A 66 -2.36 6.01 0.49
C ASN A 66 -2.42 5.57 -0.98
N TYR A 67 -2.23 6.51 -1.89
CA TYR A 67 -2.09 6.24 -3.31
C TYR A 67 -0.63 6.34 -3.73
N LEU A 68 -0.26 5.60 -4.78
CA LEU A 68 1.07 5.69 -5.38
C LEU A 68 1.00 6.43 -6.70
N VAL A 69 1.95 7.35 -6.93
CA VAL A 69 2.06 8.07 -8.19
C VAL A 69 2.28 7.08 -9.34
N LYS A 70 1.52 7.27 -10.42
CA LYS A 70 1.66 6.51 -11.66
C LYS A 70 2.87 7.01 -12.46
N VAL A 71 3.95 6.24 -12.46
CA VAL A 71 5.11 6.47 -13.32
C VAL A 71 4.80 5.91 -14.72
N ARG A 72 4.98 6.73 -15.76
CA ARG A 72 4.87 6.31 -17.16
C ARG A 72 6.25 6.45 -17.82
N ASN A 73 6.81 5.33 -18.27
CA ASN A 73 8.08 5.32 -18.99
C ASN A 73 7.78 5.54 -20.48
N THR A 74 8.00 6.75 -20.98
CA THR A 74 7.82 7.12 -22.41
C THR A 74 9.17 7.16 -23.11
N GLU A 75 9.20 6.80 -24.40
CA GLU A 75 10.42 6.80 -25.25
C GLU A 75 11.08 8.19 -25.30
N GLU A 76 10.29 9.27 -25.28
CA GLU A 76 10.79 10.66 -25.28
C GLU A 76 11.61 11.00 -24.02
N ALA A 77 11.31 10.37 -22.88
CA ALA A 77 12.08 10.55 -21.64
C ALA A 77 13.40 9.74 -21.65
N ALA A 78 13.53 8.72 -22.51
CA ALA A 78 14.72 7.88 -22.61
C ALA A 78 15.84 8.47 -23.49
N HIS A 79 15.52 9.45 -24.35
CA HIS A 79 16.47 10.06 -25.30
C HIS A 79 16.96 11.47 -24.91
N GLY A 80 16.59 11.97 -23.74
CA GLY A 80 16.81 13.36 -23.32
C GLY A 80 18.10 13.69 -22.57
N HIS A 81 19.17 12.90 -22.69
CA HIS A 81 20.44 13.19 -22.00
C HIS A 81 21.71 12.82 -22.79
N HIS A 82 21.68 13.00 -24.10
CA HIS A 82 22.89 13.12 -24.92
C HIS A 82 22.87 14.45 -25.65
N ALA A 83 23.36 15.49 -24.97
CA ALA A 83 23.95 16.66 -25.61
C ALA A 83 25.47 16.47 -25.63
#